data_AF-A0A7C8YJ13-F1
#
_entry.id   AF-A0A7C8YJ13-F1
#
_cell.length_a   1.000
_cell.length_b   1.000
_cell.length_c   1.000
_cell.angle_alpha   90.00
_cell.angle_beta   90.00
_cell.angle_gamma   90.00
#
_symmetry.space_group_name_H-M   'P 1'
#
loop_
_entity.id
_entity.type
_entity.pdbx_description
1 polymer ?
#
loop_
_entity_poly.entity_id
_entity_poly.type
_entity_poly.pdbx_seq_one_letter_code
_entity_poly.pdbx_strand_id
1 'polypeptide(L)'
;LSDSSSLSGNFSINSRRAPPLIPYKLKCEKEPLNSRLGPPDFHPQTPNCPEETLTKEYVQSGYRETVEGLEEAKEISVTQVSTFSKPVVIKCKEAIGKRLR
;
A
#
# COMPACT_ATOMS: atom_id res chain seq x y z
N LEU A 1 14.73 -60.98 -14.73
CA LEU A 1 15.02 -61.36 -16.12
C LEU A 1 14.37 -60.32 -17.03
N SER A 2 15.15 -59.33 -17.48
CA SER A 2 15.13 -58.72 -18.82
C SER A 2 15.84 -57.36 -18.78
N ASP A 3 17.06 -57.41 -19.28
CA ASP A 3 18.00 -56.34 -19.59
C ASP A 3 17.53 -55.58 -20.85
N SER A 4 17.85 -54.28 -20.98
CA SER A 4 18.05 -53.61 -22.28
C SER A 4 18.57 -52.18 -22.13
N SER A 5 19.89 -52.09 -22.20
CA SER A 5 20.62 -51.31 -23.22
C SER A 5 20.57 -49.78 -23.19
N SER A 6 21.63 -49.23 -22.59
CA SER A 6 22.53 -48.19 -23.11
C SER A 6 22.02 -47.25 -24.22
N LEU A 7 21.95 -45.95 -23.93
CA LEU A 7 22.31 -44.92 -24.90
C LEU A 7 23.15 -43.84 -24.23
N SER A 8 24.40 -43.77 -24.67
CA SER A 8 25.40 -42.76 -24.36
C SER A 8 24.91 -41.37 -24.79
N GLY A 9 24.60 -40.53 -23.82
CA GLY A 9 24.32 -39.11 -24.02
C GLY A 9 25.60 -38.33 -24.31
N ASN A 10 26.18 -38.51 -25.51
CA ASN A 10 27.24 -37.65 -26.05
C ASN A 10 26.66 -36.26 -26.37
N PHE A 11 26.43 -35.44 -25.35
CA PHE A 11 26.14 -34.02 -25.57
C PHE A 11 27.47 -33.28 -25.61
N SER A 12 27.94 -33.02 -26.84
CA SER A 12 28.99 -32.03 -27.06
C SER A 12 28.50 -30.68 -26.53
N ILE A 13 29.01 -30.27 -25.36
CA ILE A 13 28.88 -28.91 -24.86
C ILE A 13 29.82 -28.06 -25.72
N ASN A 14 29.35 -27.76 -26.93
CA ASN A 14 29.82 -26.58 -27.64
C ASN A 14 29.54 -25.41 -26.70
N SER A 15 30.59 -24.93 -26.02
CA SER A 15 30.58 -23.68 -25.27
C SER A 15 30.31 -22.56 -26.27
N ARG A 16 29.02 -22.32 -26.52
CA ARG A 16 28.56 -21.20 -27.33
C ARG A 16 28.94 -19.94 -26.56
N ARG A 17 29.95 -19.24 -27.06
CA ARG A 17 30.37 -17.92 -26.58
C ARG A 17 29.12 -17.05 -26.40
N ALA A 18 28.83 -16.66 -25.17
CA ALA A 18 27.66 -15.84 -24.88
C ALA A 18 27.74 -14.54 -25.71
N PRO A 19 26.64 -14.12 -26.36
CA PRO A 19 26.63 -12.85 -27.08
C PRO A 19 26.93 -11.70 -26.09
N PRO A 20 27.71 -10.69 -26.52
CA PRO A 20 28.06 -9.57 -25.65
C PRO A 20 26.79 -8.85 -25.21
N LEU A 21 26.66 -8.61 -23.90
CA LEU A 21 25.54 -7.86 -23.33
C LEU A 21 25.70 -6.39 -23.71
N ILE A 22 24.77 -5.88 -24.53
CA ILE A 22 24.72 -4.46 -24.87
C ILE A 22 24.16 -3.71 -23.65
N PRO A 23 24.88 -2.71 -23.09
CA PRO A 23 24.38 -1.92 -21.98
C PRO A 23 23.07 -1.23 -22.37
N TYR A 24 22.02 -1.48 -21.59
CA TYR A 24 20.73 -0.81 -21.79
C TYR A 24 20.86 0.65 -21.33
N LYS A 25 20.71 1.58 -22.27
CA LYS A 25 20.68 3.02 -21.95
C LYS A 25 19.23 3.43 -21.71
N LEU A 26 18.90 3.68 -20.45
CA LEU A 26 17.63 4.28 -20.06
C LEU A 26 17.49 5.63 -20.77
N LYS A 27 16.49 5.74 -21.64
CA LYS A 27 16.10 7.02 -22.23
C LYS A 27 15.10 7.66 -21.30
N CYS A 28 15.41 8.86 -20.80
CA CYS A 28 14.44 9.67 -20.07
C CYS A 28 13.53 10.37 -21.07
N GLU A 29 12.60 9.63 -21.68
CA GLU A 29 11.53 10.19 -22.53
C GLU A 29 10.39 10.77 -21.68
N LYS A 30 10.72 11.52 -20.63
CA LYS A 30 9.71 12.16 -19.79
C LYS A 30 9.46 13.56 -20.35
N GLU A 31 8.26 13.76 -20.88
CA GLU A 31 7.76 15.09 -21.25
C GLU A 31 7.98 16.07 -20.07
N PRO A 32 8.44 17.30 -20.34
CA PRO A 32 8.62 18.29 -19.31
C PRO A 32 7.30 18.55 -18.57
N LEU A 33 7.39 18.68 -17.25
CA LEU A 33 6.25 19.04 -16.43
C LEU A 33 5.69 20.41 -16.87
N ASN A 34 4.39 20.59 -16.71
CA ASN A 34 3.71 21.85 -17.04
C ASN A 34 4.37 23.01 -16.27
N SER A 35 4.85 24.02 -16.98
CA SER A 35 5.51 25.21 -16.38
C SER A 35 4.56 26.09 -15.55
N ARG A 36 3.25 25.80 -15.57
CA ARG A 36 2.22 26.45 -14.75
C ARG A 36 2.00 25.74 -13.41
N LEU A 37 2.73 24.67 -13.11
CA LEU A 37 2.79 24.17 -11.74
C LEU A 37 3.46 25.27 -10.91
N GLY A 38 2.73 25.80 -9.93
CA GLY A 38 3.23 26.83 -9.02
C GLY A 38 4.47 26.37 -8.25
N PRO A 39 4.97 27.18 -7.32
CA PRO A 39 6.13 26.78 -6.53
C PRO A 39 5.87 25.40 -5.91
N PRO A 40 6.82 24.46 -6.00
CA PRO A 40 6.68 23.16 -5.39
C PRO A 40 6.33 23.36 -3.91
N ASP A 41 5.27 22.69 -3.47
CA ASP A 41 4.75 22.70 -2.10
C ASP A 41 4.16 24.03 -1.60
N PHE A 42 3.90 25.01 -2.47
CA PHE A 42 3.23 26.25 -2.07
C PHE A 42 1.71 26.16 -2.25
N HIS A 43 1.02 26.00 -1.14
CA HIS A 43 -0.44 26.01 -1.05
C HIS A 43 -0.88 27.18 -0.15
N PRO A 44 -1.08 28.39 -0.71
CA PRO A 44 -1.50 29.54 0.09
C PRO A 44 -2.87 29.29 0.71
N GLN A 45 -3.07 29.82 1.91
CA GLN A 45 -4.36 29.73 2.62
C GLN A 45 -5.46 30.27 1.72
N THR A 46 -6.47 29.44 1.44
CA THR A 46 -7.67 29.91 0.76
C THR A 46 -8.62 30.49 1.81
N PRO A 47 -9.30 31.62 1.52
CA PRO A 47 -10.13 32.32 2.51
C PRO A 47 -11.31 31.48 3.03
N ASN A 48 -11.61 30.33 2.40
CA ASN A 48 -12.70 29.44 2.76
C ASN A 48 -12.21 28.06 3.21
N CYS A 49 -11.00 27.94 3.77
CA CYS A 49 -10.52 26.68 4.33
C CYS A 49 -11.27 26.34 5.64
N PRO A 50 -12.12 25.30 5.67
CA PRO A 50 -12.81 24.89 6.89
C PRO A 50 -11.83 24.43 7.98
N GLU A 51 -10.65 23.92 7.60
CA GLU A 51 -9.58 23.51 8.51
C GLU A 51 -9.05 24.65 9.38
N GLU A 52 -9.18 25.90 8.91
CA GLU A 52 -8.67 27.09 9.60
C GLU A 52 -9.77 27.87 10.32
N THR A 53 -11.03 27.44 10.20
CA THR A 53 -12.17 28.08 10.85
C THR A 53 -12.47 27.41 12.19
N LEU A 54 -12.17 28.09 13.30
CA LEU A 54 -12.55 27.63 14.63
C LEU A 54 -14.02 27.92 14.90
N THR A 55 -14.86 26.89 14.79
CA THR A 55 -16.27 26.93 15.23
C THR A 55 -16.39 26.45 16.68
N LYS A 56 -17.50 26.79 17.33
CA LYS A 56 -17.77 26.34 18.70
C LYS A 56 -17.84 24.81 18.76
N GLU A 57 -18.43 24.21 17.74
CA GLU A 57 -18.60 22.77 17.58
C GLU A 57 -17.23 22.07 17.45
N TYR A 58 -16.31 22.63 16.65
CA TYR A 58 -14.97 22.06 16.46
C TYR A 58 -14.13 22.13 17.74
N VAL A 59 -14.29 23.17 18.55
CA VAL A 59 -13.59 23.30 19.83
C VAL A 59 -14.13 22.30 20.86
N GLN A 60 -15.43 22.04 20.87
CA GLN A 60 -16.07 21.17 21.85
C GLN A 60 -15.91 19.68 21.50
N SER A 61 -16.03 19.34 20.23
CA SER A 61 -16.07 17.94 19.76
C SER A 61 -14.84 17.52 18.96
N GLY A 62 -13.98 18.47 18.57
CA GLY A 62 -12.81 18.23 17.73
C GLY A 62 -13.15 18.24 16.23
N TYR A 63 -12.33 18.91 15.41
CA TYR A 63 -12.53 19.03 13.95
C TYR A 63 -12.78 17.68 13.27
N ARG A 64 -11.94 16.70 13.59
CA ARG A 64 -11.98 15.35 13.01
C ARG A 64 -13.33 14.66 13.18
N GLU A 65 -13.98 14.90 14.31
CA GLU A 65 -15.21 14.17 14.67
C GLU A 65 -16.47 14.92 14.25
N THR A 66 -16.31 16.18 13.84
CA THR A 66 -17.39 17.07 13.38
C THR A 66 -17.49 17.22 11.87
N VAL A 67 -16.42 16.90 11.14
CA VAL A 67 -16.37 17.00 9.69
C VAL A 67 -16.76 15.67 9.07
N GLU A 68 -17.82 15.70 8.26
CA GLU A 68 -18.31 14.50 7.60
C GLU A 68 -17.23 13.87 6.71
N GLY A 69 -16.99 12.57 6.92
CA GLY A 69 -16.01 11.80 6.14
C GLY A 69 -14.58 11.83 6.69
N LEU A 70 -14.29 12.60 7.74
CA LEU A 70 -13.02 12.50 8.51
C LEU A 70 -13.15 11.64 9.77
N GLU A 71 -14.37 11.22 10.08
CA GLU A 71 -14.74 10.44 11.26
C GLU A 71 -14.20 8.99 11.17
N GLU A 72 -13.00 8.72 11.70
CA GLU A 72 -12.44 7.36 11.67
C GLU A 72 -13.35 6.33 12.37
N ALA A 73 -14.09 6.73 13.40
CA ALA A 73 -15.00 5.83 14.12
C ALA A 73 -16.12 5.27 13.22
N LYS A 74 -16.62 6.09 12.29
CA LYS A 74 -17.61 5.69 11.29
C LYS A 74 -16.98 4.79 10.25
N GLU A 75 -15.77 5.11 9.80
CA GLU A 75 -15.03 4.28 8.84
C GLU A 75 -14.71 2.88 9.42
N ILE A 76 -14.26 2.80 10.67
CA ILE A 76 -14.01 1.52 11.36
C ILE A 76 -15.30 0.71 11.46
N SER A 77 -16.41 1.35 11.81
CA SER A 77 -17.71 0.67 11.91
C SER A 77 -18.15 0.10 10.56
N VAL A 78 -17.91 0.81 9.46
CA VAL A 78 -18.29 0.35 8.11
C VAL A 78 -17.34 -0.74 7.60
N THR A 79 -16.03 -0.56 7.77
CA THR A 79 -15.01 -1.44 7.19
C THR A 79 -14.73 -2.68 8.03
N GLN A 80 -14.74 -2.55 9.37
CA GLN A 80 -14.32 -3.62 10.28
C GLN A 80 -15.47 -4.48 10.80
N VAL A 81 -16.74 -4.07 10.64
CA VAL A 81 -17.91 -4.85 11.10
C VAL A 81 -17.95 -6.25 10.47
N SER A 82 -17.56 -6.38 9.21
CA SER A 82 -17.52 -7.69 8.54
C SER A 82 -16.36 -8.56 9.04
N THR A 83 -15.26 -7.93 9.48
CA THR A 83 -14.04 -8.58 9.96
C THR A 83 -14.21 -9.17 11.37
N PHE A 84 -14.92 -8.45 12.25
CA PHE A 84 -15.19 -8.88 13.64
C PHE A 84 -16.38 -9.84 13.74
N SER A 85 -16.25 -11.00 13.10
CA SER A 85 -17.19 -12.10 13.26
C SER A 85 -17.14 -12.68 14.68
N LYS A 86 -18.26 -13.28 15.14
CA LYS A 86 -18.36 -13.96 16.46
C LYS A 86 -17.14 -14.82 16.82
N PRO A 87 -16.61 -15.70 15.95
CA PRO A 87 -15.45 -16.53 16.31
C PRO A 87 -14.16 -15.70 16.54
N VAL A 88 -13.97 -14.59 15.82
CA VAL A 88 -12.82 -13.69 16.01
C VAL A 88 -12.93 -12.99 17.36
N VAL A 89 -14.12 -12.46 17.69
CA VAL A 89 -14.37 -11.77 18.97
C VAL A 89 -14.13 -12.70 20.16
N ILE A 90 -14.58 -13.96 20.08
CA ILE A 90 -14.36 -14.96 21.13
C ILE A 90 -12.86 -15.21 21.33
N LYS A 91 -12.10 -15.44 20.24
CA LYS A 91 -10.65 -15.64 20.31
C LYS A 91 -9.91 -14.44 20.90
N CYS A 92 -10.26 -13.22 20.50
CA CYS A 92 -9.66 -12.00 21.05
C CYS A 92 -9.92 -11.87 22.55
N LYS A 93 -11.16 -12.11 22.99
CA LYS A 93 -11.55 -12.06 24.41
C LYS A 93 -10.79 -13.10 25.24
N GLU A 94 -10.63 -14.32 24.73
CA GLU A 94 -9.84 -15.37 25.39
C GLU A 94 -8.36 -15.01 25.49
N ALA A 95 -7.77 -14.43 24.44
CA ALA A 95 -6.37 -14.00 24.42
C ALA A 95 -6.11 -12.87 25.45
N ILE A 96 -7.01 -11.90 25.53
CA ILE A 96 -6.94 -10.81 26.54
C ILE A 96 -7.03 -11.40 27.96
N GLY A 97 -7.98 -12.31 28.19
CA GLY A 97 -8.17 -12.95 29.50
C GLY A 97 -6.99 -13.84 29.94
N LYS A 98 -6.18 -14.34 29.00
CA LYS A 98 -4.93 -15.08 29.29
C LYS A 98 -3.75 -14.17 29.61
N ARG A 99 -3.74 -12.94 29.10
CA ARG A 99 -2.66 -11.96 29.34
C ARG A 99 -2.85 -11.18 30.64
N LEU A 100 -4.11 -10.99 31.06
CA LEU A 100 -4.46 -10.27 32.29
C LEU A 100 -4.53 -11.17 33.54
N ARG A 101 -4.23 -12.47 33.38
CA ARG A 101 -3.98 -13.42 34.47
C ARG A 101 -2.49 -13.69 34.58
#